data_AF-A0A9P4YLA6-F1
#
_entry.id   AF-A0A9P4YLA6-F1
#
_cell.length_a   1.000
_cell.length_b   1.000
_cell.length_c   1.000
_cell.angle_alpha   90.00
_cell.angle_beta   90.00
_cell.angle_gamma   90.00
#
_symmetry.space_group_name_H-M   'P 1'
#
loop_
_entity.id
_entity.type
_entity.pdbx_description
1 polymer ?
#
loop_
_entity_poly.entity_id
_entity_poly.type
_entity_poly.pdbx_seq_one_letter_code
_entity_poly.pdbx_strand_id
1 'polypeptide(L)'
;MFKIYPQTPLRYISKRPPQWGLIKYTRNVRFFQASALSLAKQMPPRPTIDESEITGTYLKGSGPGGQKINKTSSAVQLIHIPTNTVVKCQATRSQSQNRKIAKRILAEKIELLEKGEQSRAAIVNNVKKKRKASKMKKSKRKYRALEEEKRKRRAEAGLEGEGEICEGEADGIEEVDPVDKVNGKVSKEGK
;
A
#
# COMPACT_ATOMS: atom_id res chain seq x y z
N MET A 1 -59.53 26.51 -69.73
CA MET A 1 -59.59 27.39 -68.54
C MET A 1 -58.16 27.61 -68.05
N PHE A 2 -57.45 28.61 -68.59
CA PHE A 2 -56.04 28.88 -68.30
C PHE A 2 -55.92 29.75 -67.05
N LYS A 3 -55.27 29.24 -66.00
CA LYS A 3 -54.96 30.03 -64.79
C LYS A 3 -53.68 30.83 -65.02
N ILE A 4 -53.85 32.15 -65.12
CA ILE A 4 -52.80 33.16 -65.04
C ILE A 4 -52.33 33.22 -63.58
N TYR A 5 -51.03 33.02 -63.33
CA TYR A 5 -50.42 33.34 -62.04
C TYR A 5 -49.64 34.66 -62.16
N PRO A 6 -49.91 35.67 -61.32
CA PRO A 6 -49.11 36.89 -61.29
C PRO A 6 -47.77 36.65 -60.58
N GLN A 7 -46.68 37.12 -61.19
CA GLN A 7 -45.36 37.19 -60.57
C GLN A 7 -45.36 38.24 -59.46
N THR A 8 -45.05 37.85 -58.22
CA THR A 8 -44.77 38.77 -57.11
C THR A 8 -43.26 38.94 -56.95
N PRO A 9 -42.74 40.18 -56.78
CA PRO A 9 -41.31 40.41 -56.64
C PRO A 9 -40.82 40.04 -55.23
N LEU A 10 -39.75 39.24 -55.18
CA LEU A 10 -39.01 38.92 -53.95
C LEU A 10 -38.38 40.19 -53.36
N ARG A 11 -38.96 40.72 -52.27
CA ARG A 11 -38.29 41.73 -51.42
C ARG A 11 -37.14 41.05 -50.67
N TYR A 12 -35.92 41.43 -51.02
CA TYR A 12 -34.69 41.01 -50.36
C TYR A 12 -34.63 41.64 -48.96
N ILE A 13 -35.07 40.89 -47.94
CA ILE A 13 -34.90 41.27 -46.53
C ILE A 13 -33.47 40.93 -46.13
N SER A 14 -32.61 41.95 -46.06
CA SER A 14 -31.27 41.84 -45.52
C SER A 14 -31.34 41.48 -44.02
N LYS A 15 -31.29 40.20 -43.70
CA LYS A 15 -31.12 39.73 -42.33
C LYS A 15 -29.68 40.02 -41.91
N ARG A 16 -29.44 41.09 -41.15
CA ARG A 16 -28.20 41.20 -40.36
C ARG A 16 -28.20 40.07 -39.33
N PRO A 17 -27.18 39.18 -39.31
CA PRO A 17 -27.14 38.12 -38.30
C PRO A 17 -26.97 38.73 -36.90
N PRO A 18 -27.59 38.15 -35.87
CA PRO A 18 -27.42 38.65 -34.50
C PRO A 18 -25.98 38.44 -34.05
N GLN A 19 -25.39 39.49 -33.49
CA GLN A 19 -24.08 39.48 -32.87
C GLN A 19 -24.09 38.66 -31.56
N TRP A 20 -24.01 37.32 -31.69
CA TRP A 20 -23.71 36.46 -30.56
C TRP A 20 -22.26 36.70 -30.14
N GLY A 21 -22.08 37.27 -28.95
CA GLY A 21 -20.78 37.51 -28.35
C GLY A 21 -19.92 36.23 -28.36
N LEU A 22 -18.69 36.39 -28.83
CA LEU A 22 -17.66 35.35 -28.84
C LEU A 22 -17.35 34.94 -27.40
N ILE A 23 -18.01 33.91 -26.88
CA ILE A 23 -17.56 33.21 -25.68
C ILE A 23 -16.24 32.55 -26.08
N LYS A 24 -15.12 33.18 -25.73
CA LYS A 24 -13.79 32.59 -25.86
C LYS A 24 -13.72 31.41 -24.90
N TYR A 25 -14.20 30.25 -25.33
CA TYR A 25 -13.84 28.98 -24.73
C TYR A 25 -12.33 28.85 -24.89
N THR A 26 -11.58 29.30 -23.89
CA THR A 26 -10.18 28.90 -23.72
C THR A 26 -10.21 27.42 -23.40
N ARG A 27 -10.31 26.59 -24.44
CA ARG A 27 -10.08 25.15 -24.33
C ARG A 27 -8.68 25.03 -23.77
N ASN A 28 -8.60 24.73 -22.48
CA ASN A 28 -7.35 24.47 -21.79
C ASN A 28 -6.86 23.13 -22.34
N VAL A 29 -6.21 23.16 -23.51
CA VAL A 29 -5.58 21.99 -24.13
C VAL A 29 -4.39 21.64 -23.26
N ARG A 30 -4.64 20.83 -22.23
CA ARG A 30 -3.57 20.13 -21.53
C ARG A 30 -2.92 19.22 -22.56
N PHE A 31 -1.78 19.64 -23.10
CA PHE A 31 -0.91 18.77 -23.86
C PHE A 31 -0.62 17.56 -22.97
N PHE A 32 -1.24 16.42 -23.30
CA PHE A 32 -1.05 15.19 -22.57
C PHE A 32 0.34 14.67 -22.93
N GLN A 33 1.34 15.13 -22.20
CA GLN A 33 2.69 14.66 -22.39
C GLN A 33 2.79 13.25 -21.81
N ALA A 34 2.72 12.25 -22.68
CA ALA A 34 2.95 10.86 -22.32
C ALA A 34 4.45 10.68 -22.04
N SER A 35 4.85 10.77 -20.77
CA SER A 35 6.18 10.33 -20.36
C SER A 35 6.27 8.83 -20.64
N ALA A 36 7.32 8.38 -21.34
CA ALA A 36 7.60 6.97 -21.52
C ALA A 36 7.54 6.28 -20.15
N LEU A 37 6.68 5.26 -20.02
CA LEU A 37 6.64 4.40 -18.85
C LEU A 37 8.05 3.85 -18.67
N SER A 38 8.79 4.35 -17.68
CA SER A 38 10.09 3.79 -17.33
C SER A 38 9.87 2.30 -17.15
N LEU A 39 10.56 1.47 -17.94
CA LEU A 39 10.51 0.02 -17.87
C LEU A 39 10.58 -0.35 -16.38
N ALA A 40 9.46 -0.79 -15.81
CA ALA A 40 9.36 -0.99 -14.38
C ALA A 40 10.48 -1.95 -14.00
N LYS A 41 11.47 -1.49 -13.23
CA LYS A 41 12.60 -2.32 -12.82
C LYS A 41 12.01 -3.58 -12.20
N GLN A 42 12.18 -4.72 -12.86
CA GLN A 42 11.58 -5.96 -12.40
C GLN A 42 12.11 -6.24 -10.99
N MET A 43 11.21 -6.61 -10.07
CA MET A 43 11.63 -6.92 -8.70
C MET A 43 12.69 -8.02 -8.74
N PRO A 44 13.71 -7.96 -7.87
CA PRO A 44 14.71 -9.01 -7.84
C PRO A 44 14.05 -10.38 -7.61
N PRO A 45 14.58 -11.44 -8.24
CA PRO A 45 14.04 -12.80 -8.09
C PRO A 45 14.14 -13.28 -6.64
N ARG A 46 13.40 -14.33 -6.29
CA ARG A 46 13.41 -14.88 -4.93
C ARG A 46 14.70 -15.69 -4.70
N PRO A 47 15.38 -15.51 -3.55
CA PRO A 47 16.47 -16.41 -3.20
C PRO A 47 15.93 -17.83 -2.99
N THR A 48 16.61 -18.79 -3.62
CA THR A 48 16.40 -20.24 -3.49
C THR A 48 17.61 -20.82 -2.76
N ILE A 49 17.37 -21.67 -1.77
CA ILE A 49 18.42 -22.39 -1.02
C ILE A 49 18.28 -23.87 -1.35
N ASP A 50 19.41 -24.55 -1.51
CA ASP A 50 19.46 -25.99 -1.73
C ASP A 50 19.06 -26.77 -0.48
N GLU A 51 18.44 -27.94 -0.68
CA GLU A 51 17.92 -28.73 0.45
C GLU A 51 19.02 -29.44 1.24
N SER A 52 20.20 -29.64 0.65
CA SER A 52 21.36 -30.29 1.27
C SER A 52 21.98 -29.48 2.40
N GLU A 53 21.86 -28.15 2.36
CA GLU A 53 22.48 -27.24 3.32
C GLU A 53 21.58 -26.91 4.52
N ILE A 54 20.39 -27.53 4.57
CA ILE A 54 19.36 -27.22 5.57
C ILE A 54 19.11 -28.44 6.45
N THR A 55 19.33 -28.28 7.75
CA THR A 55 18.90 -29.24 8.77
C THR A 55 17.56 -28.79 9.37
N GLY A 56 16.56 -29.69 9.41
CA GLY A 56 15.22 -29.38 9.91
C GLY A 56 14.78 -30.26 11.06
N THR A 57 14.24 -29.65 12.11
CA THR A 57 13.67 -30.33 13.28
C THR A 57 12.22 -29.88 13.51
N TYR A 58 11.38 -30.82 13.94
CA TYR A 58 9.98 -30.56 14.25
C TYR A 58 9.80 -30.44 15.77
N LEU A 59 9.13 -29.38 16.18
CA LEU A 59 8.89 -29.04 17.58
C LEU A 59 7.39 -28.99 17.86
N LYS A 60 7.02 -29.14 19.14
CA LYS A 60 5.68 -28.80 19.62
C LYS A 60 5.52 -27.29 19.65
N GLY A 61 4.30 -26.81 19.41
CA GLY A 61 4.03 -25.38 19.42
C GLY A 61 4.17 -24.78 20.82
N SER A 62 4.55 -23.51 20.89
CA SER A 62 4.69 -22.76 22.14
C SER A 62 3.48 -21.82 22.32
N GLY A 63 3.03 -21.64 23.56
CA GLY A 63 2.04 -20.64 23.96
C GLY A 63 0.76 -21.23 24.59
N PRO A 64 -0.11 -20.38 25.17
CA PRO A 64 -1.43 -20.79 25.63
C PRO A 64 -2.23 -21.26 24.41
N GLY A 65 -2.31 -22.57 24.23
CA GLY A 65 -2.83 -23.20 23.03
C GLY A 65 -3.81 -24.31 23.35
N GLY A 66 -4.67 -24.63 22.38
CA GLY A 66 -5.59 -25.76 22.46
C GLY A 66 -4.92 -27.11 22.22
N GLN A 67 -5.73 -28.17 22.22
CA GLN A 67 -5.30 -29.56 22.01
C GLN A 67 -4.36 -29.73 20.80
N LYS A 68 -4.61 -29.00 19.70
CA LYS A 68 -3.82 -29.14 18.47
C LYS A 68 -2.36 -28.72 18.63
N ILE A 69 -2.10 -27.67 19.42
CA ILE A 69 -0.76 -27.09 19.63
C ILE A 69 0.07 -28.01 20.54
N ASN A 70 -0.56 -28.56 21.59
CA ASN A 70 0.13 -29.37 22.59
C ASN A 70 0.39 -30.82 22.13
N LYS A 71 -0.50 -31.39 21.30
CA LYS A 71 -0.38 -32.79 20.84
C LYS A 71 0.43 -32.95 19.56
N THR A 72 0.32 -32.02 18.60
CA THR A 72 0.96 -32.16 17.28
C THR A 72 2.26 -31.36 17.20
N SER A 73 3.34 -31.97 16.72
CA SER A 73 4.61 -31.31 16.40
C SER A 73 4.54 -30.55 15.07
N SER A 74 3.78 -29.45 15.03
CA SER A 74 3.58 -28.66 13.81
C SER A 74 4.58 -27.51 13.64
N ALA A 75 5.27 -27.10 14.70
CA ALA A 75 6.28 -26.04 14.64
C ALA A 75 7.56 -26.57 13.97
N VAL A 76 8.22 -25.74 13.17
CA VAL A 76 9.41 -26.13 12.42
C VAL A 76 10.56 -25.23 12.83
N GLN A 77 11.71 -25.84 13.11
CA GLN A 77 12.99 -25.15 13.25
C GLN A 77 13.90 -25.59 12.09
N LEU A 78 14.41 -24.63 11.33
CA LEU A 78 15.39 -24.84 10.28
C LEU A 78 16.70 -24.18 10.66
N ILE A 79 17.80 -24.86 10.36
CA ILE A 79 19.16 -24.40 10.55
C ILE A 79 19.86 -24.47 9.19
N HIS A 80 20.47 -23.36 8.79
CA HIS A 80 21.37 -23.34 7.65
C HIS A 80 22.78 -23.69 8.12
N ILE A 81 23.36 -24.78 7.62
CA ILE A 81 24.63 -25.33 8.10
C ILE A 81 25.80 -24.34 7.95
N PRO A 82 26.03 -23.70 6.78
CA PRO A 82 27.23 -22.89 6.59
C PRO A 82 27.17 -21.54 7.34
N THR A 83 25.98 -20.92 7.45
CA THR A 83 25.82 -19.64 8.15
C THR A 83 25.37 -19.79 9.62
N ASN A 84 25.07 -21.01 10.06
CA ASN A 84 24.47 -21.31 11.37
C ASN A 84 23.22 -20.47 11.70
N THR A 85 22.48 -20.03 10.68
CA THR A 85 21.28 -19.20 10.88
C THR A 85 20.10 -20.08 11.27
N VAL A 86 19.52 -19.80 12.43
CA VAL A 86 18.38 -20.54 12.97
C VAL A 86 17.08 -19.76 12.74
N VAL A 87 16.07 -20.45 12.20
CA VAL A 87 14.72 -19.92 12.02
C VAL A 87 13.72 -20.88 12.63
N LYS A 88 12.90 -20.36 13.56
CA LYS A 88 11.72 -21.05 14.07
C LYS A 88 10.49 -20.49 13.36
N CYS A 89 9.49 -21.32 13.11
CA CYS A 89 8.25 -20.89 12.47
C CYS A 89 7.06 -21.70 12.99
N GLN A 90 6.05 -20.98 13.47
CA GLN A 90 4.75 -21.49 13.90
C GLN A 90 3.68 -20.52 13.37
N ALA A 91 3.27 -20.72 12.11
CA ALA A 91 2.32 -19.82 11.44
C ALA A 91 0.95 -20.50 11.24
N THR A 92 0.95 -21.77 10.84
CA THR A 92 -0.28 -22.53 10.58
C THR A 92 -0.30 -23.86 11.33
N ARG A 93 -1.45 -24.56 11.29
CA ARG A 93 -1.61 -25.90 11.87
C ARG A 93 -0.88 -27.01 11.09
N SER A 94 -0.42 -26.72 9.87
CA SER A 94 0.16 -27.71 8.95
C SER A 94 1.68 -27.63 8.92
N GLN A 95 2.35 -28.77 9.15
CA GLN A 95 3.81 -28.86 9.18
C GLN A 95 4.46 -28.51 7.82
N SER A 96 3.85 -28.92 6.71
CA SER A 96 4.40 -28.71 5.37
C SER A 96 4.34 -27.23 4.96
N GLN A 97 3.26 -26.55 5.33
CA GLN A 97 3.12 -25.10 5.14
C GLN A 97 4.14 -24.35 6.01
N ASN A 98 4.30 -24.74 7.28
CA ASN A 98 5.30 -24.15 8.15
C ASN A 98 6.73 -24.36 7.62
N ARG A 99 7.06 -25.53 7.04
CA ARG A 99 8.37 -25.78 6.40
C ARG A 99 8.60 -24.85 5.20
N LYS A 100 7.60 -24.67 4.33
CA LYS A 100 7.67 -23.74 3.18
C LYS A 100 7.87 -22.28 3.61
N ILE A 101 7.17 -21.87 4.67
CA ILE A 101 7.29 -20.52 5.25
C ILE A 101 8.66 -20.34 5.91
N ALA A 102 9.12 -21.33 6.68
CA ALA A 102 10.44 -21.30 7.30
C ALA A 102 11.56 -21.20 6.26
N LYS A 103 11.51 -21.97 5.16
CA LYS A 103 12.46 -21.87 4.04
C LYS A 103 12.46 -20.46 3.42
N ARG A 104 11.28 -19.84 3.28
CA ARG A 104 11.17 -18.45 2.80
C ARG A 104 11.92 -17.47 3.70
N ILE A 105 11.65 -17.54 4.98
CA ILE A 105 12.21 -16.62 5.98
C ILE A 105 13.73 -16.85 6.08
N LEU A 106 14.17 -18.10 6.04
CA LEU A 106 15.59 -18.45 6.05
C LEU A 106 16.33 -17.83 4.85
N ALA A 107 15.76 -17.94 3.65
CA ALA A 107 16.33 -17.36 2.43
C ALA A 107 16.38 -15.83 2.48
N GLU A 108 15.33 -15.18 2.99
CA GLU A 108 15.29 -13.73 3.17
C GLU A 108 16.34 -13.26 4.20
N LYS A 109 16.58 -14.03 5.27
CA LYS A 109 17.62 -13.72 6.27
C LYS A 109 19.03 -13.88 5.72
N ILE A 110 19.31 -14.97 5.01
CA ILE A 110 20.63 -15.23 4.42
C ILE A 110 20.96 -14.15 3.39
N GLU A 111 20.02 -13.84 2.50
CA GLU A 111 20.23 -12.78 1.50
C GLU A 111 20.46 -11.41 2.13
N LEU A 112 19.80 -11.12 3.26
CA LEU A 112 20.04 -9.89 4.02
C LEU A 112 21.45 -9.85 4.60
N LEU A 113 21.96 -10.98 5.12
CA LEU A 113 23.33 -11.07 5.63
C LEU A 113 24.37 -10.90 4.52
N GLU A 114 24.12 -11.43 3.33
CA GLU A 114 25.06 -11.35 2.20
C GLU A 114 25.04 -9.99 1.48
N LYS A 115 23.85 -9.43 1.25
CA LYS A 115 23.66 -8.25 0.38
C LYS A 115 23.23 -6.98 1.12
N GLY A 116 22.86 -7.08 2.39
CA GLY A 116 22.40 -5.95 3.19
C GLY A 116 21.22 -5.20 2.56
N GLU A 117 21.43 -3.91 2.25
CA GLU A 117 20.40 -3.02 1.68
C GLU A 117 20.00 -3.36 0.24
N GLN A 118 20.85 -4.07 -0.49
CA GLN A 118 20.55 -4.53 -1.85
C GLN A 118 19.71 -5.81 -1.86
N SER A 119 19.47 -6.41 -0.69
CA SER A 119 18.61 -7.59 -0.57
C SER A 119 17.20 -7.30 -1.05
N ARG A 120 16.53 -8.32 -1.61
CA ARG A 120 15.15 -8.20 -2.05
C ARG A 120 14.24 -7.78 -0.90
N ALA A 121 14.47 -8.33 0.30
CA ALA A 121 13.68 -8.02 1.48
C ALA A 121 13.75 -6.52 1.82
N ALA A 122 14.95 -5.93 1.83
CA ALA A 122 15.14 -4.50 2.07
C ALA A 122 14.45 -3.64 1.00
N ILE A 123 14.62 -3.98 -0.29
CA ILE A 123 13.98 -3.27 -1.40
C ILE A 123 12.45 -3.31 -1.28
N VAL A 124 11.87 -4.49 -1.04
CA VAL A 124 10.43 -4.67 -0.87
C VAL A 124 9.92 -3.88 0.34
N ASN A 125 10.66 -3.88 1.45
CA ASN A 125 10.31 -3.12 2.64
C ASN A 125 10.35 -1.61 2.38
N ASN A 126 11.37 -1.11 1.68
CA ASN A 126 11.47 0.29 1.29
C ASN A 126 10.30 0.72 0.38
N VAL A 127 9.92 -0.11 -0.60
CA VAL A 127 8.74 0.15 -1.44
C VAL A 127 7.45 0.18 -0.62
N LYS A 128 7.27 -0.79 0.30
CA LYS A 128 6.11 -0.81 1.21
C LYS A 128 6.07 0.45 2.08
N LYS A 129 7.19 0.87 2.67
CA LYS A 129 7.31 2.10 3.47
C LYS A 129 6.91 3.34 2.67
N LYS A 130 7.45 3.51 1.45
CA LYS A 130 7.09 4.62 0.54
C LYS A 130 5.59 4.64 0.19
N ARG A 131 4.99 3.48 -0.08
CA ARG A 131 3.54 3.34 -0.36
C ARG A 131 2.69 3.71 0.86
N LYS A 132 3.07 3.26 2.06
CA LYS A 132 2.40 3.62 3.32
C LYS A 132 2.46 5.13 3.57
N ALA A 133 3.64 5.74 3.47
CA ALA A 133 3.83 7.18 3.63
C ALA A 133 2.98 8.01 2.65
N SER A 134 2.92 7.58 1.38
CA SER A 134 2.07 8.23 0.37
C SER A 134 0.58 8.13 0.70
N LYS A 135 0.11 6.96 1.18
CA LYS A 135 -1.28 6.76 1.62
C LYS A 135 -1.61 7.64 2.82
N MET A 136 -0.72 7.68 3.82
CA MET A 136 -0.83 8.53 5.01
C MET A 136 -0.94 10.01 4.63
N LYS A 137 -0.05 10.50 3.75
CA LYS A 137 -0.06 11.89 3.28
C LYS A 137 -1.38 12.27 2.58
N LYS A 138 -1.92 11.39 1.74
CA LYS A 138 -3.23 11.59 1.08
C LYS A 138 -4.38 11.61 2.09
N SER A 139 -4.36 10.68 3.04
CA SER A 139 -5.33 10.61 4.13
C SER A 139 -5.33 11.91 4.93
N LYS A 140 -4.17 12.36 5.41
CA LYS A 140 -4.00 13.61 6.18
C LYS A 140 -4.52 14.83 5.43
N ARG A 141 -4.24 14.94 4.12
CA ARG A 141 -4.77 16.02 3.27
C ARG A 141 -6.29 15.99 3.17
N LYS A 142 -6.89 14.80 3.02
CA LYS A 142 -8.35 14.63 2.96
C LYS A 142 -9.00 15.07 4.27
N TYR A 143 -8.50 14.60 5.41
CA TYR A 143 -9.08 14.94 6.71
C TYR A 143 -8.90 16.43 7.04
N ARG A 144 -7.73 17.03 6.72
CA ARG A 144 -7.53 18.48 6.87
C ARG A 144 -8.53 19.29 6.04
N ALA A 145 -8.77 18.92 4.77
CA ALA A 145 -9.73 19.62 3.92
C ALA A 145 -11.18 19.50 4.45
N LEU A 146 -11.57 18.32 4.95
CA LEU A 146 -12.89 18.11 5.57
C LEU A 146 -13.06 18.92 6.87
N GLU A 147 -11.99 19.07 7.64
CA GLU A 147 -12.00 19.89 8.86
C GLU A 147 -12.10 21.37 8.55
N GLU A 148 -11.37 21.87 7.55
CA GLU A 148 -11.50 23.25 7.06
C GLU A 148 -12.89 23.52 6.48
N GLU A 149 -13.48 22.58 5.73
CA GLU A 149 -14.85 22.67 5.22
C GLU A 149 -15.88 22.70 6.36
N LYS A 150 -15.72 21.82 7.36
CA LYS A 150 -16.56 21.84 8.58
C LYS A 150 -16.42 23.15 9.33
N ARG A 151 -15.21 23.71 9.45
CA ARG A 151 -14.95 24.99 10.10
C ARG A 151 -15.63 26.15 9.35
N LYS A 152 -15.53 26.17 8.02
CA LYS A 152 -16.24 27.16 7.18
C LYS A 152 -17.75 27.05 7.34
N ARG A 153 -18.30 25.83 7.28
CA ARG A 153 -19.74 25.59 7.46
C ARG A 153 -20.23 26.00 8.86
N ARG A 154 -19.43 25.78 9.91
CA ARG A 154 -19.75 26.24 11.28
C ARG A 154 -19.73 27.77 11.39
N ALA A 155 -18.72 28.42 10.80
CA ALA A 155 -18.63 29.88 10.76
C ALA A 155 -19.80 30.52 9.97
N GLU A 156 -20.16 29.95 8.81
CA GLU A 156 -21.32 30.38 8.02
C GLU A 156 -22.65 30.17 8.75
N ALA A 157 -22.76 29.13 9.58
CA ALA A 157 -23.94 28.87 10.40
C ALA A 157 -24.05 29.77 11.65
N GLY A 158 -23.09 30.67 11.89
CA GLY A 158 -23.12 31.62 13.02
C GLY A 158 -23.04 30.97 14.41
N LEU A 159 -22.63 29.70 14.49
CA LEU A 159 -22.42 28.99 15.76
C LEU A 159 -20.97 29.20 16.22
N GLU A 160 -20.66 30.40 16.71
CA GLU A 160 -19.47 30.63 17.54
C GLU A 160 -19.77 30.10 18.95
N GLY A 161 -19.70 28.78 19.10
CA GLY A 161 -19.83 28.09 20.38
C GLY A 161 -18.66 27.15 20.55
N GLU A 162 -17.96 27.32 21.67
CA GLU A 162 -16.81 26.56 22.14
C GLU A 162 -17.09 25.06 22.06
N GLY A 163 -16.72 24.46 20.94
CA GLY A 163 -16.53 23.02 20.87
C GLY A 163 -15.20 22.74 21.50
N GLU A 164 -15.21 22.59 22.83
CA GLU A 164 -14.17 21.94 23.62
C GLU A 164 -13.54 20.85 22.75
N ILE A 165 -12.33 21.13 22.27
CA ILE A 165 -11.49 20.09 21.73
C ILE A 165 -11.21 19.27 22.99
N CYS A 166 -11.92 18.16 23.19
CA CYS A 166 -11.37 17.08 23.99
C CYS A 166 -10.09 16.67 23.26
N GLU A 167 -9.01 17.40 23.54
CA GLU A 167 -7.66 16.90 23.48
C GLU A 167 -7.65 15.78 24.52
N GLY A 168 -8.23 14.64 24.15
CA GLY A 168 -7.73 13.39 24.64
C GLY A 168 -6.30 13.38 24.16
N GLU A 169 -5.42 13.82 25.07
CA GLU A 169 -3.98 13.70 25.01
C GLU A 169 -3.73 12.32 24.42
N ALA A 170 -3.40 12.28 23.13
CA ALA A 170 -2.95 11.06 22.49
C ALA A 170 -1.52 10.87 23.00
N ASP A 171 -1.42 10.54 24.28
CA ASP A 171 -0.23 10.08 24.95
C ASP A 171 0.48 9.12 23.99
N GLY A 172 1.76 9.43 23.80
CA GLY A 172 2.60 8.95 22.72
C GLY A 172 2.25 7.54 22.27
N ILE A 173 1.59 7.44 21.11
CA ILE A 173 1.81 6.28 20.27
C ILE A 173 3.24 6.48 19.74
N GLU A 174 4.23 6.05 20.53
CA GLU A 174 5.49 5.62 19.95
C GLU A 174 5.09 4.78 18.74
N GLU A 175 5.55 5.17 17.55
CA GLU A 175 5.56 4.28 16.40
C GLU A 175 6.43 3.10 16.81
N VAL A 176 5.85 2.15 17.54
CA VAL A 176 6.37 0.81 17.65
C VAL A 176 6.22 0.30 16.24
N ASP A 177 7.33 0.40 15.50
CA ASP A 177 7.55 -0.35 14.27
C ASP A 177 6.83 -1.69 14.44
N PRO A 178 5.99 -2.13 13.48
CA PRO A 178 5.43 -3.46 13.56
C PRO A 178 6.64 -4.39 13.59
N VAL A 179 7.03 -4.82 14.80
CA VAL A 179 8.01 -5.86 15.02
C VAL A 179 7.40 -7.00 14.24
N ASP A 180 8.02 -7.28 13.08
CA ASP A 180 7.70 -8.47 12.34
C ASP A 180 7.77 -9.58 13.38
N LYS A 181 6.62 -10.12 13.80
CA LYS A 181 6.53 -11.35 14.59
C LYS A 181 6.98 -12.48 13.67
N VAL A 182 8.22 -12.41 13.18
CA VAL A 182 9.03 -13.56 12.88
C VAL A 182 9.22 -14.21 14.24
N ASN A 183 8.41 -15.22 14.53
CA ASN A 183 8.60 -16.13 15.66
C ASN A 183 9.96 -16.83 15.54
N GLY A 184 11.07 -16.11 15.67
CA GLY A 184 12.40 -16.63 15.86
C GLY A 184 12.81 -16.38 17.30
N LYS A 185 12.38 -17.24 18.22
CA LYS A 185 13.04 -17.35 19.55
C LYS A 185 14.53 -17.67 19.30
N VAL A 186 15.37 -16.65 19.23
CA VAL A 186 16.83 -16.78 19.36
C VAL A 186 17.07 -16.97 20.86
N SER A 187 17.11 -18.23 21.28
CA SER A 187 17.57 -18.62 22.60
C SER A 187 19.08 -18.38 22.66
N LYS A 188 19.51 -17.35 23.38
CA LYS A 188 20.89 -17.27 23.88
C LYS A 188 20.94 -18.16 25.13
N GLU A 189 21.59 -19.30 25.03
CA GLU A 189 22.00 -20.07 26.20
C GLU A 189 23.35 -19.52 26.65
N GLY A 190 23.38 -18.95 27.85
CA GLY A 190 24.60 -18.67 28.60
C GLY A 190 24.94 -19.90 29.44
N LYS A 191 26.23 -20.24 29.38
CA LYS A 191 27.01 -21.25 30.13
C LYS A 191 26.38 -21.87 31.36
#